data_AF-A0A7C5QXK1-F1
#
_entry.id   AF-A0A7C5QXK1-F1
#
_cell.length_a   1.000
_cell.length_b   1.000
_cell.length_c   1.000
_cell.angle_alpha   90.00
_cell.angle_beta   90.00
_cell.angle_gamma   90.00
#
_symmetry.space_group_name_H-M   'P 1'
#
loop_
_entity.id
_entity.type
_entity.pdbx_description
1 polymer ?
#
loop_
_entity_poly.entity_id
_entity_poly.type
_entity_poly.pdbx_seq_one_letter_code
_entity_poly.pdbx_strand_id
1 'polypeptide(L)'
;MRPTLKASGNIQSGGNQANFENIPIFVLQEGNAIIYYSPVFDLSGYGNTENEARESLKVAIEEFFRYTMNKKTLEAELSRLGWTKLKRKKKFVQLAMTDMIKNHAYLSEIINEYDFRKQTMPVAIPA
;
A
#
# COMPACT_ATOMS: atom_id res chain seq x y z
N MET A 1 15.91 -14.94 -13.70
CA MET A 1 15.64 -13.53 -13.33
C MET A 1 14.15 -13.44 -12.97
N ARG A 2 13.78 -13.43 -11.68
CA ARG A 2 12.36 -13.32 -11.29
C ARG A 2 11.95 -11.85 -11.48
N PRO A 3 10.87 -11.53 -12.22
CA PRO A 3 10.41 -10.16 -12.31
C PRO A 3 9.98 -9.74 -10.90
N THR A 4 10.71 -8.80 -10.30
CA THR A 4 10.23 -8.05 -9.13
C THR A 4 8.90 -7.43 -9.50
N LEU A 5 7.80 -8.01 -9.03
CA LEU A 5 6.47 -7.41 -9.12
C LEU A 5 6.52 -6.07 -8.39
N LYS A 6 6.67 -4.99 -9.15
CA LYS A 6 6.61 -3.63 -8.65
C LYS A 6 5.14 -3.26 -8.53
N ALA A 7 4.71 -2.83 -7.34
CA ALA A 7 3.41 -2.21 -7.17
C ALA A 7 3.29 -1.04 -8.14
N SER A 8 2.15 -0.94 -8.81
CA SER A 8 1.97 0.04 -9.88
C SER A 8 0.54 0.51 -9.93
N GLY A 9 0.30 1.76 -10.29
CA GLY A 9 -1.05 2.27 -10.41
C GLY A 9 -1.21 3.42 -11.38
N ASN A 10 -2.46 3.80 -11.63
CA ASN A 10 -2.85 4.95 -12.42
C ASN A 10 -3.86 5.79 -11.64
N ILE A 11 -3.87 7.08 -11.93
CA ILE A 11 -4.87 8.02 -11.44
C ILE A 11 -5.47 8.67 -12.69
N GLN A 12 -6.79 8.65 -12.82
CA GLN A 12 -7.45 9.25 -13.98
C GLN A 12 -7.35 10.79 -13.96
N SER A 13 -7.46 11.40 -15.14
CA SER A 13 -7.48 12.87 -15.26
C SER A 13 -8.72 13.41 -14.55
N GLY A 14 -8.51 14.26 -13.54
CA GLY A 14 -9.54 14.75 -12.63
C GLY A 14 -9.30 14.32 -11.17
N GLY A 15 -8.54 13.26 -10.94
CA GLY A 15 -8.19 12.80 -9.58
C GLY A 15 -9.29 12.00 -8.87
N ASN A 16 -10.40 11.70 -9.54
CA ASN A 16 -11.56 11.06 -8.91
C ASN A 16 -11.50 9.53 -8.92
N GLN A 17 -10.64 8.92 -9.74
CA GLN A 17 -10.49 7.46 -9.81
C GLN A 17 -9.03 7.08 -9.74
N ALA A 18 -8.71 6.03 -9.00
CA ALA A 18 -7.37 5.44 -8.97
C ALA A 18 -7.40 3.91 -8.91
N ASN A 19 -6.48 3.29 -9.64
CA ASN A 19 -6.34 1.83 -9.67
C ASN A 19 -4.88 1.47 -9.43
N PHE A 20 -4.63 0.58 -8.48
CA PHE A 20 -3.31 0.06 -8.18
C PHE A 20 -3.32 -1.47 -8.13
N GLU A 21 -2.26 -2.05 -8.67
CA GLU A 21 -2.07 -3.49 -8.83
C GLU A 21 -0.81 -3.93 -8.09
N ASN A 22 -0.82 -5.20 -7.68
CA ASN A 22 0.31 -5.85 -7.02
C ASN A 22 0.75 -5.13 -5.74
N ILE A 23 -0.21 -4.59 -4.97
CA ILE A 23 0.06 -3.97 -3.67
C ILE A 23 0.52 -5.07 -2.71
N PRO A 24 1.77 -5.04 -2.21
CA PRO A 24 2.25 -6.04 -1.27
C PRO A 24 1.58 -5.82 0.08
N ILE A 25 1.09 -6.91 0.66
CA ILE A 25 0.51 -6.98 2.00
C ILE A 25 1.32 -7.97 2.82
N PHE A 26 1.72 -7.54 4.01
CA PHE A 26 2.37 -8.34 5.03
C PHE A 26 1.31 -8.70 6.06
N VAL A 27 1.09 -10.00 6.23
CA VAL A 27 0.16 -10.55 7.20
C VAL A 27 0.96 -11.13 8.34
N LEU A 28 0.76 -10.62 9.55
CA LEU A 28 1.45 -11.09 10.75
C LEU A 28 0.47 -11.19 11.93
N GLN A 29 0.88 -11.91 12.96
CA GLN A 29 0.15 -12.01 14.22
C GLN A 29 0.87 -11.16 15.27
N GLU A 30 0.14 -10.23 15.88
CA GLU A 30 0.61 -9.46 17.04
C GLU A 30 -0.31 -9.75 18.23
N GLY A 31 0.18 -10.54 19.20
CA GLY A 31 -0.65 -11.02 20.31
C GLY A 31 -1.84 -11.83 19.79
N ASN A 32 -3.06 -11.36 20.11
CA ASN A 32 -4.31 -12.02 19.66
C ASN A 32 -4.88 -11.42 18.36
N ALA A 33 -4.25 -10.39 17.79
CA ALA A 33 -4.72 -9.73 16.58
C ALA A 33 -3.93 -10.17 15.34
N ILE A 34 -4.65 -10.28 14.23
CA ILE A 34 -4.07 -10.42 12.90
C ILE A 34 -3.91 -9.03 12.31
N ILE A 35 -2.71 -8.72 11.82
CA ILE A 35 -2.38 -7.44 11.19
C ILE A 35 -2.19 -7.65 9.69
N TYR A 36 -2.82 -6.80 8.90
CA TYR A 36 -2.65 -6.67 7.46
C TYR A 36 -1.98 -5.33 7.17
N TYR A 37 -0.70 -5.34 6.83
CA TYR A 37 0.09 -4.13 6.61
C TYR A 37 0.49 -3.95 5.15
N SER A 38 0.24 -2.78 4.59
CA SER A 38 0.70 -2.37 3.26
C SER A 38 1.81 -1.33 3.36
N PRO A 39 3.08 -1.69 3.15
CA PRO A 39 4.17 -0.73 3.28
C PRO A 39 4.22 0.30 2.17
N VAL A 40 3.57 0.04 1.02
CA VAL A 40 3.55 1.00 -0.10
C VAL A 40 2.58 2.14 0.13
N PHE A 41 1.64 1.97 1.05
CA PHE A 41 0.75 3.04 1.51
C PHE A 41 1.02 3.45 2.96
N ASP A 42 1.89 2.72 3.67
CA ASP A 42 2.17 2.92 5.09
C ASP A 42 0.88 2.83 5.94
N LEU A 43 0.04 1.84 5.62
CA LEU A 43 -1.27 1.62 6.24
C LEU A 43 -1.41 0.19 6.75
N SER A 44 -2.05 0.03 7.90
CA SER A 44 -2.40 -1.26 8.48
C SER A 44 -3.90 -1.37 8.73
N GLY A 45 -4.38 -2.60 8.69
CA GLY A 45 -5.68 -3.01 9.22
C GLY A 45 -5.49 -4.17 10.20
N TYR A 46 -6.42 -4.34 11.12
CA TYR A 46 -6.33 -5.34 12.17
C TYR A 46 -7.68 -5.97 12.47
N GLY A 47 -7.66 -7.19 13.02
CA GLY A 47 -8.86 -7.91 13.39
C GLY A 47 -8.56 -9.21 14.13
N ASN A 48 -9.60 -9.83 14.69
CA ASN A 48 -9.49 -11.15 15.32
C ASN A 48 -9.47 -12.29 14.28
N THR A 49 -9.87 -11.97 13.04
CA THR A 49 -9.81 -12.88 11.89
C THR A 49 -9.10 -12.21 10.72
N GLU A 50 -8.58 -13.01 9.78
CA GLU A 50 -7.97 -12.47 8.56
C GLU A 50 -8.94 -11.61 7.75
N ASN A 51 -10.23 -11.98 7.75
CA ASN A 51 -11.25 -11.22 7.04
C ASN A 51 -11.46 -9.85 7.68
N GLU A 52 -11.57 -9.78 9.01
CA GLU A 52 -11.67 -8.50 9.73
C GLU A 52 -10.45 -7.60 9.48
N ALA A 53 -9.23 -8.16 9.58
CA ALA A 53 -8.00 -7.41 9.32
C ALA A 53 -7.90 -6.90 7.89
N ARG A 54 -8.31 -7.72 6.92
CA ARG A 54 -8.37 -7.35 5.50
C ARG A 54 -9.37 -6.23 5.23
N GLU A 55 -10.58 -6.33 5.75
CA GLU A 55 -11.60 -5.30 5.56
C GLU A 55 -11.22 -4.01 6.28
N SER A 56 -10.64 -4.10 7.48
CA SER A 56 -10.06 -2.95 8.19
C SER A 56 -9.00 -2.23 7.34
N LEU A 57 -8.10 -2.96 6.70
CA LEU A 57 -7.09 -2.38 5.81
C LEU A 57 -7.73 -1.71 4.58
N LYS A 58 -8.76 -2.34 3.98
CA LYS A 58 -9.47 -1.74 2.84
C LYS A 58 -10.11 -0.41 3.22
N VAL A 59 -10.77 -0.34 4.38
CA VAL A 59 -11.33 0.91 4.90
C VAL A 59 -10.23 1.96 5.02
N ALA A 60 -9.09 1.64 5.65
CA ALA A 60 -7.99 2.58 5.78
C ALA A 60 -7.46 3.10 4.42
N ILE A 61 -7.36 2.21 3.42
CA ILE A 61 -6.96 2.56 2.06
C ILE A 61 -8.00 3.47 1.40
N GLU A 62 -9.29 3.14 1.49
CA GLU A 62 -10.38 3.95 0.94
C GLU A 62 -10.42 5.36 1.57
N GLU A 63 -10.26 5.45 2.90
CA GLU A 63 -10.15 6.71 3.63
C GLU A 63 -8.96 7.54 3.15
N PHE A 64 -7.78 6.91 3.01
CA PHE A 64 -6.57 7.57 2.53
C PHE A 64 -6.78 8.18 1.14
N PHE A 65 -7.30 7.40 0.18
CA PHE A 65 -7.53 7.89 -1.17
C PHE A 65 -8.62 8.96 -1.20
N ARG A 66 -9.74 8.75 -0.51
CA ARG A 66 -10.83 9.73 -0.47
C ARG A 66 -10.36 11.07 0.10
N TYR A 67 -9.65 11.04 1.24
CA TYR A 67 -9.14 12.27 1.86
C TYR A 67 -8.15 13.00 0.96
N THR A 68 -7.15 12.28 0.44
CA THR A 68 -6.07 12.89 -0.36
C THR A 68 -6.53 13.35 -1.75
N MET A 69 -7.50 12.67 -2.37
CA MET A 69 -8.16 13.14 -3.60
C MET A 69 -8.97 14.41 -3.33
N ASN A 70 -9.80 14.42 -2.28
CA ASN A 70 -10.60 15.58 -1.89
C ASN A 70 -9.74 16.81 -1.58
N LYS A 71 -8.59 16.60 -0.94
CA LYS A 71 -7.61 17.65 -0.62
C LYS A 71 -6.67 17.98 -1.77
N LYS A 72 -6.74 17.26 -2.90
CA LYS A 72 -5.82 17.38 -4.05
C LYS A 72 -4.35 17.19 -3.67
N THR A 73 -4.07 16.36 -2.66
CA THR A 73 -2.73 16.06 -2.15
C THR A 73 -2.24 14.66 -2.50
N LEU A 74 -3.06 13.84 -3.17
CA LEU A 74 -2.73 12.43 -3.47
C LEU A 74 -1.37 12.23 -4.14
N GLU A 75 -1.03 13.04 -5.16
CA GLU A 75 0.28 12.89 -5.83
C GLU A 75 1.45 13.20 -4.90
N ALA A 76 1.32 14.21 -4.03
CA ALA A 76 2.34 14.59 -3.07
C ALA A 76 2.54 13.52 -2.00
N GLU A 77 1.43 12.97 -1.47
CA GLU A 77 1.49 11.87 -0.49
C GLU A 77 2.08 10.60 -1.10
N LEU A 78 1.68 10.23 -2.32
CA LEU A 78 2.27 9.09 -3.02
C LEU A 78 3.78 9.28 -3.22
N SER A 79 4.23 10.48 -3.61
CA SER A 79 5.66 10.78 -3.71
C SER A 79 6.38 10.72 -2.37
N ARG A 80 5.76 11.18 -1.28
CA ARG A 80 6.29 11.03 0.09
C ARG A 80 6.44 9.56 0.48
N LEU A 81 5.50 8.72 0.07
CA LEU A 81 5.50 7.27 0.25
C LEU A 81 6.42 6.52 -0.75
N GLY A 82 7.24 7.24 -1.53
CA GLY A 82 8.22 6.66 -2.44
C GLY A 82 7.72 6.34 -3.86
N TRP A 83 6.43 6.58 -4.16
CA TRP A 83 5.91 6.34 -5.50
C TRP A 83 6.46 7.36 -6.50
N THR A 84 6.93 6.85 -7.64
CA THR A 84 7.44 7.67 -8.73
C THR A 84 6.44 7.72 -9.88
N LYS A 85 6.05 8.93 -10.29
CA LYS A 85 5.21 9.17 -11.47
C LYS A 85 6.04 9.07 -12.75
N LEU A 86 5.75 8.08 -13.59
CA LEU A 86 6.35 7.94 -14.92
C LEU A 86 5.71 8.95 -15.88
N LYS A 87 6.42 10.07 -16.12
CA LYS A 87 5.96 11.20 -16.95
C LYS A 87 5.38 10.78 -18.31
N ARG A 88 5.93 9.75 -18.95
CA ARG A 88 5.49 9.27 -20.28
C ARG A 88 4.25 8.38 -20.27
N LYS A 89 3.90 7.74 -19.14
CA LYS A 89 2.86 6.70 -19.07
C LYS A 89 1.68 7.04 -18.16
N LYS A 90 1.67 8.24 -17.53
CA LYS A 90 0.70 8.61 -16.47
C LYS A 90 0.53 7.49 -15.41
N LYS A 91 1.62 6.77 -15.12
CA LYS A 91 1.64 5.58 -14.28
C LYS A 91 2.53 5.84 -13.07
N PHE A 92 2.06 5.48 -11.87
CA PHE A 92 2.86 5.44 -10.67
C PHE A 92 3.49 4.06 -10.52
N VAL A 93 4.76 4.03 -10.14
CA VAL A 93 5.48 2.81 -9.80
C VAL A 93 6.17 3.00 -8.46
N GLN A 94 6.15 1.97 -7.64
CA GLN A 94 6.83 2.00 -6.36
C GLN A 94 8.31 1.57 -6.50
N LEU A 95 9.15 2.08 -5.61
CA LEU A 95 10.55 1.70 -5.44
C LEU A 95 10.70 0.20 -5.13
N ALA A 96 11.93 -0.31 -5.26
CA ALA A 96 12.21 -1.70 -4.91
C ALA A 96 12.03 -1.93 -3.40
N MET A 97 11.63 -3.13 -3.01
CA MET A 97 11.40 -3.49 -1.59
C MET A 97 12.60 -3.13 -0.69
N THR A 98 13.82 -3.28 -1.20
CA THR A 98 15.06 -2.92 -0.48
C THR A 98 15.16 -1.45 -0.10
N ASP A 99 14.60 -0.55 -0.90
CA ASP A 99 14.60 0.88 -0.62
C ASP A 99 13.50 1.24 0.39
N MET A 100 12.39 0.49 0.39
CA MET A 100 11.32 0.66 1.36
C MET A 100 11.76 0.26 2.77
N ILE A 101 12.50 -0.84 2.91
CA ILE A 101 13.00 -1.33 4.21
C ILE A 101 13.86 -0.28 4.92
N LYS A 102 14.68 0.47 4.16
CA LYS A 102 15.54 1.51 4.71
C LYS A 102 14.77 2.72 5.26
N ASN A 103 13.58 2.98 4.72
CA ASN A 103 12.83 4.21 5.01
C ASN A 103 11.65 4.01 5.97
N HIS A 104 11.24 2.76 6.23
CA HIS A 104 10.10 2.46 7.10
C HIS A 104 10.51 1.59 8.29
N ALA A 105 10.63 2.20 9.48
CA ALA A 105 11.05 1.53 10.70
C ALA A 105 10.14 0.32 11.04
N TYR A 106 8.82 0.45 10.90
CA TYR A 106 7.88 -0.63 11.16
C TYR A 106 8.01 -1.80 10.17
N LEU A 107 8.30 -1.51 8.89
CA LEU A 107 8.60 -2.58 7.91
C LEU A 107 9.89 -3.33 8.28
N SER A 108 10.90 -2.61 8.77
CA SER A 108 12.15 -3.23 9.24
C SER A 108 11.88 -4.14 10.44
N GLU A 109 11.05 -3.71 11.39
CA GLU A 109 10.66 -4.52 12.55
C GLU A 109 9.92 -5.80 12.12
N ILE A 110 8.90 -5.70 11.26
CA ILE A 110 8.17 -6.86 10.73
C ILE A 110 9.11 -7.88 10.09
N ILE A 111 10.10 -7.41 9.33
CA ILE A 111 11.01 -8.31 8.61
C ILE A 111 12.00 -9.02 9.54
N ASN A 112 12.44 -8.35 10.61
CA ASN A 112 13.47 -8.89 11.50
C ASN A 112 12.89 -9.68 12.67
N GLU A 113 11.72 -9.27 13.18
CA GLU A 113 11.20 -9.72 14.48
C GLU A 113 9.93 -10.59 14.36
N TYR A 114 9.25 -10.59 13.21
CA TYR A 114 7.96 -11.28 13.05
C TYR A 114 7.99 -12.37 11.99
N ASP A 115 7.30 -13.48 12.28
CA ASP A 115 6.86 -14.41 11.24
C ASP A 115 5.72 -13.76 10.45
N PHE A 116 5.97 -13.47 9.18
CA PHE A 116 4.97 -12.84 8.30
C PHE A 116 4.73 -13.67 7.04
N ARG A 117 3.50 -13.59 6.54
CA ARG A 117 3.12 -14.07 5.21
C ARG A 117 2.97 -12.87 4.27
N LYS A 118 3.58 -12.95 3.10
CA LYS A 118 3.41 -11.96 2.04
C LYS A 118 2.33 -12.39 1.06
N GLN A 119 1.44 -11.45 0.72
CA GLN A 119 0.49 -11.60 -0.37
C GLN A 119 0.35 -10.30 -1.18
N THR A 120 -0.48 -10.32 -2.21
CA THR A 120 -0.80 -9.13 -3.00
C THR A 120 -2.30 -8.86 -3.02
N MET A 121 -2.67 -7.58 -3.10
CA MET A 121 -4.05 -7.14 -3.20
C MET A 121 -4.17 -6.07 -4.31
N PRO A 122 -5.24 -6.09 -5.13
CA PRO A 122 -5.58 -4.94 -5.98
C PRO A 122 -6.29 -3.87 -5.14
N VAL A 123 -6.12 -2.60 -5.53
CA VAL A 123 -6.84 -1.46 -4.95
C VAL A 123 -7.51 -0.71 -6.09
N ALA A 124 -8.83 -0.55 -6.03
CA ALA A 124 -9.60 0.21 -7.00
C ALA A 124 -10.51 1.19 -6.25
N ILE A 125 -10.29 2.48 -6.49
CA ILE A 125 -11.10 3.56 -5.93
C ILE A 125 -11.96 4.10 -7.06
N PRO A 126 -13.29 3.84 -7.04
CA PRO A 126 -14.21 4.34 -8.05
C PRO A 126 -14.42 5.86 -7.94
N ALA A 127 -14.95 6.45 -9.02
CA ALA A 127 -15.30 7.87 -9.11
C ALA A 127 -16.56 8.23 -8.30
#